data_AF-A0A1R3LLC5-F1
#
_entry.id   AF-A0A1R3LLC5-F1
#
_cell.length_a   1.000
_cell.length_b   1.000
_cell.length_c   1.000
_cell.angle_alpha   90.00
_cell.angle_beta   90.00
_cell.angle_gamma   90.00
#
_symmetry.space_group_name_H-M   'P 1'
#
loop_
_entity.id
_entity.type
_entity.pdbx_description
1 polymer ?
#
loop_
_entity_poly.entity_id
_entity_poly.type
_entity_poly.pdbx_seq_one_letter_code
_entity_poly.pdbx_strand_id
1 'polypeptide(L)'
;MRSPQAQLDLASGRLWSQLLHFKQEGFLLGAGSPSGSDAHISSSGIVQGHAYSILQVREVDGHKLIQIRNPWANEVEWNGPWSDSSPEWTERMKHKLMHVPQSKNGVFWMSWQDFQIHFRSIYVCRVYPPEMRYSVHGQWRGYNAGGCQDYDSWHQNPQYRLRVTGRDALYPVHVFITLTQGVGFSRKTNGFRNYQSSHDSSMFYIGMRILKTQGCRAAYNIYMHESAGGTDYVNSREISCELVLDPYPKGYTIVPTTIHPGEEAPFVLSVFSKASIRLEAV
;
A
#
# COMPACT_ATOMS: atom_id res chain seq x y z
N MET A 1 12.48 5.22 4.92
CA MET A 1 13.82 4.89 4.38
C MET A 1 14.96 4.82 5.42
N ARG A 2 14.73 4.76 6.75
CA ARG A 2 15.82 4.56 7.75
C ARG A 2 15.50 3.50 8.79
N SER A 3 14.44 2.71 8.57
CA SER A 3 14.28 1.47 9.34
C SER A 3 15.40 0.50 8.93
N PRO A 4 15.80 -0.45 9.79
CA PRO A 4 16.83 -1.44 9.46
C PRO A 4 16.54 -2.17 8.15
N GLN A 5 15.30 -2.63 7.97
CA GLN A 5 14.85 -3.28 6.75
C GLN A 5 15.01 -2.38 5.52
N ALA A 6 14.60 -1.10 5.62
CA ALA A 6 14.73 -0.17 4.49
C ALA A 6 16.20 0.10 4.12
N GLN A 7 17.12 0.11 5.09
CA GLN A 7 18.55 0.27 4.83
C GLN A 7 19.12 -0.95 4.10
N LEU A 8 18.68 -2.17 4.45
CA LEU A 8 19.04 -3.40 3.71
C LEU A 8 18.49 -3.38 2.28
N ASP A 9 17.23 -2.97 2.10
CA ASP A 9 16.61 -2.88 0.76
C ASP A 9 17.27 -1.79 -0.11
N LEU A 10 17.78 -0.72 0.50
CA LEU A 10 18.60 0.30 -0.17
C LEU A 10 19.97 -0.24 -0.58
N ALA A 11 20.71 -0.84 0.36
CA ALA A 11 22.05 -1.36 0.12
C ALA A 11 22.08 -2.49 -0.92
N SER A 12 21.05 -3.35 -0.94
CA SER A 12 20.91 -4.42 -1.92
C SER A 12 20.45 -3.95 -3.31
N GLY A 13 20.05 -2.67 -3.47
CA GLY A 13 19.45 -2.15 -4.70
C GLY A 13 18.02 -2.67 -4.97
N ARG A 14 17.44 -3.42 -4.03
CA ARG A 14 16.09 -3.97 -4.14
C ARG A 14 15.04 -2.87 -4.20
N LEU A 15 15.17 -1.81 -3.40
CA LEU A 15 14.21 -0.70 -3.39
C LEU A 15 14.17 0.02 -4.75
N TRP A 16 15.33 0.20 -5.38
CA TRP A 16 15.39 0.79 -6.73
C TRP A 16 14.67 -0.08 -7.76
N SER A 17 14.92 -1.39 -7.72
CA SER A 17 14.28 -2.36 -8.61
C SER A 17 12.76 -2.39 -8.42
N GLN A 18 12.29 -2.26 -7.17
CA GLN A 18 10.86 -2.14 -6.86
C GLN A 18 10.24 -0.86 -7.43
N LEU A 19 10.92 0.30 -7.32
CA LEU A 19 10.43 1.56 -7.89
C LEU A 19 10.30 1.49 -9.41
N LEU A 20 11.27 0.90 -10.09
CA LEU A 20 11.20 0.65 -11.53
C LEU A 20 9.98 -0.22 -11.87
N HIS A 21 9.79 -1.31 -11.13
CA HIS A 21 8.65 -2.20 -11.31
C HIS A 21 7.30 -1.48 -11.07
N PHE A 22 7.15 -0.75 -9.97
CA PHE A 22 5.92 0.00 -9.68
C PHE A 22 5.60 1.03 -10.76
N LYS A 23 6.64 1.70 -11.29
CA LYS A 23 6.45 2.65 -12.39
C LYS A 23 6.03 1.95 -13.69
N GLN A 24 6.56 0.76 -13.97
CA GLN A 24 6.18 -0.07 -15.13
C GLN A 24 4.74 -0.58 -15.01
N GLU A 25 4.29 -0.96 -13.81
CA GLU A 25 2.90 -1.36 -13.54
C GLU A 25 1.90 -0.19 -13.60
N GLY A 26 2.40 1.05 -13.76
CA GLY A 26 1.54 2.24 -13.85
C GLY A 26 1.03 2.72 -12.49
N PHE A 27 1.61 2.27 -11.38
CA PHE A 27 1.23 2.73 -10.05
C PHE A 27 1.63 4.19 -9.83
N LEU A 28 0.85 4.87 -8.98
CA LEU A 28 1.14 6.24 -8.59
C LEU A 28 2.16 6.25 -7.47
N LEU A 29 3.18 7.09 -7.60
CA LEU A 29 4.30 7.16 -6.66
C LEU A 29 4.36 8.55 -6.04
N GLY A 30 4.54 8.59 -4.74
CA GLY A 30 4.75 9.80 -3.96
C GLY A 30 5.98 9.70 -3.08
N ALA A 31 6.48 10.85 -2.62
CA ALA A 31 7.57 10.94 -1.68
C ALA A 31 7.22 11.93 -0.55
N GLY A 32 7.69 11.64 0.65
CA GLY A 32 7.59 12.56 1.79
C GLY A 32 8.98 13.06 2.17
N SER A 33 9.16 14.37 2.25
CA SER A 33 10.36 14.97 2.83
C SER A 33 10.44 14.66 4.34
N PRO A 34 11.59 14.88 5.00
CA PRO A 34 11.70 14.83 6.45
C PRO A 34 10.66 15.70 7.15
N SER A 35 10.30 15.33 8.37
CA SER A 35 9.37 16.09 9.21
C SER A 35 9.87 17.51 9.40
N GLY A 36 8.96 18.47 9.34
CA GLY A 36 9.23 19.89 9.48
C GLY A 36 7.95 20.68 9.24
N SER A 37 8.07 22.01 9.22
CA SER A 37 7.03 22.87 8.66
C SER A 37 7.31 23.09 7.19
N ASP A 38 6.23 23.25 6.45
CA ASP A 38 6.21 23.64 5.06
C ASP A 38 6.74 25.06 4.77
N ALA A 39 6.95 25.87 5.81
CA ALA A 39 7.71 27.11 5.75
C ALA A 39 9.24 26.88 5.75
N HIS A 40 9.70 25.68 6.08
CA HIS A 40 11.12 25.36 6.14
C HIS A 40 11.60 24.69 4.86
N ILE A 41 12.54 25.34 4.18
CA ILE A 41 13.15 24.90 2.93
C ILE A 41 14.61 24.58 3.21
N SER A 42 15.08 23.40 2.80
CA SER A 42 16.49 23.04 2.94
C SER A 42 17.37 23.91 2.04
N SER A 43 18.68 23.97 2.35
CA SER A 43 19.66 24.64 1.49
C SER A 43 19.68 24.09 0.04
N SER A 44 19.25 22.85 -0.15
CA SER A 44 19.13 22.22 -1.47
C SER A 44 17.79 22.45 -2.17
N GLY A 45 16.91 23.31 -1.63
CA GLY A 45 15.64 23.67 -2.24
C GLY A 45 14.48 22.68 -2.00
N ILE A 46 14.59 21.80 -0.99
CA ILE A 46 13.52 20.85 -0.65
C ILE A 46 12.70 21.39 0.53
N VAL A 47 11.42 21.68 0.28
CA VAL A 47 10.41 21.98 1.32
C VAL A 47 10.26 20.78 2.26
N GLN A 48 10.35 21.02 3.57
CA GLN A 48 10.22 20.00 4.61
C GLN A 48 8.75 19.82 5.05
N GLY A 49 8.44 18.70 5.71
CA GLY A 49 7.07 18.36 6.09
C GLY A 49 6.08 18.22 4.90
N HIS A 50 6.58 18.00 3.68
CA HIS A 50 5.82 18.16 2.45
C HIS A 50 5.78 16.87 1.61
N ALA A 51 4.70 16.72 0.85
CA ALA A 51 4.46 15.59 -0.05
C ALA A 51 4.78 15.98 -1.49
N TYR A 52 5.53 15.13 -2.18
CA TYR A 52 5.93 15.29 -3.57
C TYR A 52 5.41 14.13 -4.40
N SER A 53 5.21 14.37 -5.70
CA SER A 53 4.89 13.29 -6.65
C SER A 53 6.16 12.78 -7.33
N ILE A 54 6.33 11.47 -7.41
CA ILE A 54 7.38 10.86 -8.24
C ILE A 54 6.79 10.63 -9.63
N LEU A 55 7.29 11.36 -10.62
CA LEU A 55 6.77 11.32 -11.99
C LEU A 55 7.45 10.23 -12.81
N GLN A 56 8.78 10.11 -12.71
CA GLN A 56 9.58 9.14 -13.45
C GLN A 56 10.67 8.53 -12.59
N VAL A 57 11.00 7.28 -12.89
CA VAL A 57 12.14 6.53 -12.34
C VAL A 57 12.86 5.94 -13.54
N ARG A 58 14.12 6.31 -13.76
CA ARG A 58 14.88 5.96 -14.97
C ARG A 58 16.30 5.52 -14.62
N GLU A 59 16.76 4.49 -15.32
CA GLU A 59 18.17 4.09 -15.31
C GLU A 59 18.72 4.24 -16.73
N VAL A 60 19.64 5.18 -16.92
CA VAL A 60 20.15 5.58 -18.24
C VAL A 60 21.64 5.88 -18.16
N ASP A 61 22.44 5.27 -19.04
CA ASP A 61 23.89 5.46 -19.12
C ASP A 61 24.60 5.31 -17.75
N GLY A 62 24.14 4.35 -16.93
CA GLY A 62 24.68 4.09 -15.59
C GLY A 62 24.14 5.01 -14.48
N HIS A 63 23.33 6.02 -14.82
CA HIS A 63 22.71 6.91 -13.85
C HIS A 63 21.31 6.44 -13.44
N LYS A 64 21.07 6.40 -12.13
CA LYS A 64 19.76 6.17 -11.52
C LYS A 64 19.14 7.51 -11.15
N LEU A 65 18.11 7.92 -11.88
CA LEU A 65 17.52 9.25 -11.78
C LEU A 65 16.02 9.18 -11.49
N ILE A 66 15.55 10.09 -10.64
CA ILE A 66 14.14 10.25 -10.32
C ILE A 66 13.70 11.65 -10.71
N GLN A 67 12.56 11.75 -11.40
CA GLN A 67 11.88 13.00 -11.66
C GLN A 67 10.78 13.20 -10.61
N ILE A 68 10.83 14.33 -9.93
CA ILE A 68 9.97 14.65 -8.79
C ILE A 68 9.24 15.94 -9.09
N ARG A 69 8.01 16.06 -8.58
CA ARG A 69 7.22 17.29 -8.65
C ARG A 69 6.84 17.77 -7.26
N ASN A 70 7.18 19.02 -6.97
CA ASN A 70 6.57 19.83 -5.94
C ASN A 70 5.17 20.30 -6.41
N PRO A 71 4.06 19.87 -5.78
CA PRO A 71 2.71 20.27 -6.18
C PRO A 71 2.46 21.78 -6.12
N TRP A 72 3.18 22.50 -5.26
CA TRP A 72 3.01 23.95 -5.12
C TRP A 72 3.56 24.75 -6.28
N ALA A 73 4.46 24.18 -7.08
CA ALA A 73 5.11 24.86 -8.21
C ALA A 73 5.61 26.27 -7.85
N ASN A 74 6.06 26.46 -6.59
CA ASN A 74 6.67 27.71 -6.17
C ASN A 74 8.06 27.83 -6.78
N GLU A 75 8.71 29.00 -6.65
CA GLU A 75 10.04 29.25 -7.24
C GLU A 75 11.18 28.45 -6.58
N VAL A 76 10.86 27.44 -5.77
CA VAL A 76 11.80 26.70 -4.94
C VAL A 76 11.87 25.26 -5.44
N GLU A 77 12.94 25.00 -6.19
CA GLU A 77 13.24 23.71 -6.79
C GLU A 77 14.61 23.21 -6.32
N TRP A 78 14.84 21.92 -6.54
CA TRP A 78 16.14 21.30 -6.35
C TRP A 78 17.24 22.06 -7.10
N ASN A 79 18.33 22.39 -6.41
CA ASN A 79 19.44 23.17 -6.94
C ASN A 79 20.78 22.41 -6.97
N GLY A 80 20.75 21.09 -6.77
CA GLY A 80 21.93 20.22 -6.82
C GLY A 80 22.10 19.50 -8.17
N PRO A 81 22.89 18.41 -8.22
CA PRO A 81 23.10 17.61 -9.42
C PRO A 81 21.79 17.19 -10.12
N TRP A 82 21.73 17.35 -11.44
CA TRP A 82 20.55 17.11 -12.29
C TRP A 82 19.37 18.08 -12.13
N SER A 83 19.54 19.17 -11.37
CA SER A 83 18.64 20.33 -11.45
C SER A 83 18.59 20.93 -12.86
N ASP A 84 17.63 21.80 -13.14
CA ASP A 84 17.46 22.38 -14.49
C ASP A 84 18.68 23.18 -14.99
N SER A 85 19.44 23.79 -14.07
CA SER A 85 20.67 24.54 -14.38
C SER A 85 21.96 23.71 -14.21
N SER A 86 21.84 22.41 -13.93
CA SER A 86 22.98 21.56 -13.59
C SER A 86 23.88 21.27 -14.78
N PRO A 87 25.22 21.37 -14.65
CA PRO A 87 26.17 21.08 -15.73
C PRO A 87 26.22 19.60 -16.16
N GLU A 88 25.61 18.69 -15.39
CA GLU A 88 25.49 17.26 -15.65
C GLU A 88 24.66 16.96 -16.92
N TRP A 89 23.83 17.91 -17.34
CA TRP A 89 23.00 17.78 -18.52
C TRP A 89 23.81 17.87 -19.82
N THR A 90 24.04 16.72 -20.44
CA THR A 90 24.47 16.64 -21.85
C THR A 90 23.27 16.57 -22.80
N GLU A 91 23.43 17.00 -24.05
CA GLU A 91 22.36 16.88 -25.08
C GLU A 91 21.85 15.45 -25.23
N ARG A 92 22.73 14.45 -25.10
CA ARG A 92 22.36 13.03 -25.09
C ARG A 92 21.41 12.70 -23.93
N MET A 93 21.72 13.14 -22.71
CA MET A 93 20.90 12.87 -21.53
C MET A 93 19.56 13.61 -21.59
N LYS A 94 19.56 14.87 -22.07
CA LYS A 94 18.33 15.63 -22.31
C LYS A 94 17.39 14.88 -23.25
N HIS A 95 17.91 14.39 -24.37
CA HIS A 95 17.13 13.62 -25.33
C HIS A 95 16.59 12.31 -24.73
N LYS A 96 17.43 11.53 -24.04
CA LYS A 96 17.01 10.24 -23.46
C LYS A 96 15.97 10.35 -22.36
N LEU A 97 16.03 11.40 -21.55
CA LEU A 97 15.08 11.65 -20.47
C LEU A 97 13.92 12.54 -20.89
N MET A 98 13.90 12.98 -22.16
CA MET A 98 12.97 13.98 -22.68
C MET A 98 12.92 15.21 -21.77
N HIS A 99 14.08 15.60 -21.23
CA HIS A 99 14.19 16.75 -20.34
C HIS A 99 14.16 18.03 -21.17
N VAL A 100 13.13 18.83 -20.90
CA VAL A 100 13.02 20.21 -21.37
C VAL A 100 13.16 21.06 -20.11
N PRO A 101 14.22 21.88 -19.99
CA PRO A 101 14.33 22.82 -18.87
C PRO A 101 13.10 23.72 -18.87
N GLN A 102 12.34 23.69 -17.78
CA GLN A 102 11.12 24.48 -17.64
C GLN A 102 11.17 25.15 -16.29
N SER A 103 11.54 26.43 -16.30
CA SER A 103 11.65 27.15 -15.04
C SER A 103 10.29 27.23 -14.33
N LYS A 104 10.29 26.87 -13.04
CA LYS A 104 9.22 27.15 -12.07
C LYS A 104 7.92 26.37 -12.22
N ASN A 105 7.96 25.14 -12.75
CA ASN A 105 6.78 24.25 -12.73
C ASN A 105 6.80 23.25 -11.55
N GLY A 106 7.84 23.31 -10.71
CA GLY A 106 8.06 22.44 -9.56
C GLY A 106 8.58 21.06 -9.93
N VAL A 107 8.92 20.79 -11.20
CA VAL A 107 9.40 19.49 -11.68
C VAL A 107 10.90 19.53 -11.87
N PHE A 108 11.61 18.65 -11.18
CA PHE A 108 13.07 18.55 -11.28
C PHE A 108 13.52 17.08 -11.29
N TRP A 109 14.71 16.85 -11.84
CA TRP A 109 15.41 15.57 -11.72
C TRP A 109 16.41 15.62 -10.58
N MET A 110 16.70 14.46 -9.98
CA MET A 110 17.82 14.28 -9.05
C MET A 110 18.35 12.85 -9.14
N SER A 111 19.55 12.65 -8.61
CA SER A 111 20.10 11.31 -8.47
C SER A 111 19.34 10.49 -7.42
N TRP A 112 19.34 9.17 -7.57
CA TRP A 112 18.79 8.26 -6.56
C TRP A 112 19.53 8.40 -5.22
N GLN A 113 20.82 8.71 -5.25
CA GLN A 113 21.62 8.97 -4.05
C GLN A 113 21.12 10.21 -3.31
N ASP A 114 20.90 11.32 -4.02
CA ASP A 114 20.38 12.55 -3.43
C ASP A 114 18.96 12.35 -2.89
N PHE A 115 18.12 11.59 -3.60
CA PHE A 115 16.78 11.25 -3.12
C PHE A 115 16.82 10.54 -1.75
N GLN A 116 17.75 9.61 -1.54
CA GLN A 116 17.89 8.89 -0.28
C GLN A 116 18.31 9.80 0.88
N ILE A 117 19.09 10.85 0.59
CA ILE A 117 19.56 11.82 1.58
C ILE A 117 18.40 12.75 1.96
N HIS A 118 17.64 13.22 0.96
CA HIS A 118 16.71 14.34 1.12
C HIS A 118 15.27 13.95 1.37
N PHE A 119 14.88 12.71 1.10
CA PHE A 119 13.51 12.21 1.34
C PHE A 119 13.48 11.16 2.44
N ARG A 120 12.31 10.97 3.04
CA ARG A 120 12.13 10.08 4.19
C ARG A 120 11.24 8.89 3.90
N SER A 121 10.23 9.10 3.06
CA SER A 121 9.16 8.15 2.79
C SER A 121 8.87 8.07 1.31
N ILE A 122 8.46 6.89 0.85
CA ILE A 122 7.92 6.65 -0.47
C ILE A 122 6.52 6.09 -0.27
N TYR A 123 5.56 6.63 -1.01
CA TYR A 123 4.18 6.18 -1.02
C TYR A 123 3.89 5.54 -2.37
N VAL A 124 3.26 4.37 -2.36
CA VAL A 124 2.85 3.65 -3.57
C VAL A 124 1.35 3.47 -3.52
N CYS A 125 0.64 4.11 -4.44
CA CYS A 125 -0.79 3.87 -4.64
C CYS A 125 -0.95 2.93 -5.83
N ARG A 126 -1.35 1.70 -5.53
CA ARG A 126 -1.54 0.65 -6.52
C ARG A 126 -2.88 0.83 -7.19
N VAL A 127 -2.86 0.92 -8.50
CA VAL A 127 -4.07 1.07 -9.31
C VAL A 127 -4.25 -0.24 -10.06
N TYR A 128 -5.29 -0.97 -9.72
CA TYR A 128 -5.66 -2.20 -10.39
C TYR A 128 -6.86 -1.96 -11.29
N PRO A 129 -6.86 -2.50 -12.53
CA PRO A 129 -8.05 -2.52 -13.36
C PRO A 129 -9.23 -3.20 -12.64
N PRO A 130 -10.49 -2.76 -12.86
CA PRO A 130 -11.66 -3.33 -12.19
C PRO A 130 -11.78 -4.84 -12.32
N GLU A 131 -11.36 -5.41 -13.46
CA GLU A 131 -11.38 -6.85 -13.75
C GLU A 131 -10.42 -7.68 -12.87
N MET A 132 -9.41 -7.06 -12.26
CA MET A 132 -8.50 -7.73 -11.34
C MET A 132 -9.02 -7.74 -9.90
N ARG A 133 -10.13 -7.06 -9.62
CA ARG A 133 -10.68 -6.87 -8.28
C ARG A 133 -11.82 -7.84 -8.00
N TYR A 134 -11.67 -8.61 -6.93
CA TYR A 134 -12.69 -9.51 -6.42
C TYR A 134 -13.05 -9.05 -5.01
N SER A 135 -14.29 -8.61 -4.81
CA SER A 135 -14.73 -8.02 -3.54
C SER A 135 -15.94 -8.73 -2.97
N VAL A 136 -15.97 -8.84 -1.65
CA VAL A 136 -17.11 -9.31 -0.86
C VAL A 136 -17.44 -8.30 0.23
N HIS A 137 -18.72 -8.09 0.46
CA HIS A 137 -19.22 -7.25 1.54
C HIS A 137 -19.55 -8.13 2.75
N GLY A 138 -19.05 -7.74 3.91
CA GLY A 138 -19.28 -8.44 5.17
C GLY A 138 -19.59 -7.49 6.31
N GLN A 139 -19.82 -8.04 7.49
CA GLN A 139 -19.99 -7.29 8.72
C GLN A 139 -19.55 -8.12 9.92
N TRP A 140 -18.92 -7.48 10.89
CA TRP A 140 -18.83 -7.99 12.26
C TRP A 140 -20.10 -7.56 12.97
N ARG A 141 -20.93 -8.51 13.41
CA ARG A 141 -22.22 -8.22 14.05
C ARG A 141 -22.71 -9.39 14.90
N GLY A 142 -23.14 -9.12 16.12
CA GLY A 142 -23.64 -10.11 17.07
C GLY A 142 -22.65 -11.26 17.23
N TYR A 143 -23.11 -12.48 16.97
CA TYR A 143 -22.31 -13.70 17.04
C TYR A 143 -21.06 -13.68 16.14
N ASN A 144 -21.09 -12.94 15.02
CA ASN A 144 -19.96 -12.89 14.09
C ASN A 144 -18.90 -11.83 14.47
N ALA A 145 -19.09 -11.07 15.56
CA ALA A 145 -18.10 -10.12 16.07
C ALA A 145 -17.17 -10.84 17.06
N GLY A 146 -16.36 -11.77 16.55
CA GLY A 146 -15.64 -12.76 17.36
C GLY A 146 -14.31 -12.29 17.96
N GLY A 147 -13.79 -11.12 17.57
CA GLY A 147 -12.48 -10.62 18.00
C GLY A 147 -11.29 -11.37 17.38
N CYS A 148 -10.07 -11.02 17.81
CA CYS A 148 -8.84 -11.62 17.30
C CYS A 148 -8.62 -13.06 17.79
N GLN A 149 -7.55 -13.71 17.31
CA GLN A 149 -7.21 -15.09 17.65
C GLN A 149 -6.91 -15.36 19.14
N ASP A 150 -6.82 -14.31 19.96
CA ASP A 150 -6.59 -14.41 21.40
C ASP A 150 -7.90 -14.72 22.16
N TYR A 151 -9.05 -14.73 21.46
CA TYR A 151 -10.36 -15.00 22.02
C TYR A 151 -10.98 -16.29 21.49
N ASP A 152 -11.72 -16.98 22.35
CA ASP A 152 -12.45 -18.21 22.03
C ASP A 152 -13.45 -18.03 20.88
N SER A 153 -14.02 -16.83 20.75
CA SER A 153 -14.98 -16.48 19.72
C SER A 153 -14.38 -16.22 18.33
N TRP A 154 -13.05 -16.25 18.15
CA TRP A 154 -12.43 -15.80 16.90
C TRP A 154 -12.93 -16.56 15.65
N HIS A 155 -13.14 -17.87 15.78
CA HIS A 155 -13.65 -18.74 14.71
C HIS A 155 -15.07 -18.38 14.24
N GLN A 156 -15.81 -17.59 15.02
CA GLN A 156 -17.15 -17.09 14.72
C GLN A 156 -17.12 -15.91 13.75
N ASN A 157 -15.97 -15.25 13.57
CA ASN A 157 -15.83 -14.20 12.57
C ASN A 157 -16.24 -14.70 11.17
N PRO A 158 -16.69 -13.80 10.26
CA PRO A 158 -16.90 -14.16 8.87
C PRO A 158 -15.62 -14.77 8.28
N GLN A 159 -15.77 -15.79 7.44
CA GLN A 159 -14.64 -16.46 6.80
C GLN A 159 -14.90 -16.57 5.30
N TYR A 160 -13.86 -16.36 4.52
CA TYR A 160 -13.95 -16.35 3.05
C TYR A 160 -12.90 -17.26 2.45
N ARG A 161 -13.32 -18.11 1.51
CA ARG A 161 -12.44 -18.98 0.74
C ARG A 161 -11.91 -18.21 -0.46
N LEU A 162 -10.59 -18.13 -0.55
CA LEU A 162 -9.85 -17.63 -1.70
C LEU A 162 -9.24 -18.81 -2.46
N ARG A 163 -9.63 -19.00 -3.71
CA ARG A 163 -9.12 -20.07 -4.57
C ARG A 163 -8.69 -19.52 -5.92
N VAL A 164 -7.50 -19.91 -6.38
CA VAL A 164 -7.05 -19.69 -7.75
C VAL A 164 -7.74 -20.68 -8.68
N THR A 165 -8.16 -20.22 -9.85
CA THR A 165 -8.94 -21.00 -10.83
C THR A 165 -8.25 -21.03 -12.19
N GLY A 166 -8.70 -21.93 -13.07
CA GLY A 166 -8.14 -22.06 -14.41
C GLY A 166 -6.69 -22.56 -14.41
N ARG A 167 -5.92 -22.14 -15.43
CA ARG A 167 -4.52 -22.55 -15.61
C ARG A 167 -3.59 -21.95 -14.57
N ASP A 168 -3.95 -20.77 -14.04
CA ASP A 168 -3.16 -20.06 -13.04
C ASP A 168 -3.04 -20.85 -11.71
N ALA A 169 -3.99 -21.74 -11.44
CA ALA A 169 -4.01 -22.57 -10.23
C ALA A 169 -2.82 -23.55 -10.12
N LEU A 170 -2.03 -23.71 -11.19
CA LEU A 170 -0.85 -24.57 -11.24
C LEU A 170 0.44 -23.85 -10.82
N TYR A 171 0.42 -22.53 -10.68
CA TYR A 171 1.60 -21.71 -10.41
C TYR A 171 1.43 -20.85 -9.17
N PRO A 172 2.54 -20.43 -8.53
CA PRO A 172 2.46 -19.42 -7.49
C PRO A 172 1.85 -18.12 -8.02
N VAL A 173 0.83 -17.60 -7.34
CA VAL A 173 0.07 -16.41 -7.74
C VAL A 173 0.26 -15.29 -6.75
N HIS A 174 0.66 -14.13 -7.27
CA HIS A 174 0.72 -12.92 -6.48
C HIS A 174 -0.68 -12.35 -6.21
N VAL A 175 -0.98 -12.04 -4.94
CA VAL A 175 -2.23 -11.39 -4.54
C VAL A 175 -1.97 -10.21 -3.62
N PHE A 176 -2.80 -9.18 -3.77
CA PHE A 176 -2.87 -8.04 -2.86
C PHE A 176 -4.26 -8.03 -2.24
N ILE A 177 -4.34 -8.10 -0.91
CA ILE A 177 -5.61 -8.23 -0.18
C ILE A 177 -5.80 -6.96 0.63
N THR A 178 -6.99 -6.35 0.56
CA THR A 178 -7.37 -5.22 1.40
C THR A 178 -8.61 -5.54 2.23
N LEU A 179 -8.61 -5.06 3.48
CA LEU A 179 -9.76 -5.08 4.37
C LEU A 179 -10.08 -3.63 4.73
N THR A 180 -11.22 -3.14 4.27
CA THR A 180 -11.71 -1.78 4.52
C THR A 180 -12.88 -1.85 5.48
N GLN A 181 -12.75 -1.27 6.68
CA GLN A 181 -13.89 -1.13 7.59
C GLN A 181 -14.73 0.10 7.22
N GLY A 182 -16.05 -0.06 7.31
CA GLY A 182 -16.97 1.07 7.32
C GLY A 182 -16.98 1.76 8.67
N VAL A 183 -17.78 2.82 8.79
CA VAL A 183 -18.04 3.44 10.09
C VAL A 183 -18.85 2.47 10.96
N GLY A 184 -18.45 2.33 12.22
CA GLY A 184 -19.19 1.52 13.20
C GLY A 184 -20.64 1.97 13.30
N PHE A 185 -21.53 1.05 13.70
CA PHE A 185 -22.93 1.38 13.94
C PHE A 185 -23.07 2.27 15.19
N SER A 186 -22.77 3.58 15.07
CA SER A 186 -23.02 4.50 16.17
C SER A 186 -24.53 4.65 16.38
N ARG A 187 -25.02 4.23 17.56
CA ARG A 187 -26.38 4.53 18.04
C ARG A 187 -26.60 6.00 18.39
N LYS A 188 -25.61 6.88 18.22
CA LYS A 188 -25.70 8.29 18.61
C LYS A 188 -25.07 9.18 17.54
N THR A 189 -25.89 9.77 16.68
CA THR A 189 -26.04 11.22 16.44
C THR A 189 -26.90 11.48 15.19
N ASN A 190 -28.08 12.06 15.38
CA ASN A 190 -28.92 12.63 14.31
C ASN A 190 -28.33 13.97 13.83
N GLY A 191 -27.13 13.99 13.25
CA GLY A 191 -26.50 15.23 12.81
C GLY A 191 -25.51 15.04 11.66
N PHE A 192 -25.81 15.69 10.54
CA PHE A 192 -24.95 15.89 9.35
C PHE A 192 -24.32 14.63 8.73
N ARG A 193 -25.15 13.89 7.97
CA ARG A 193 -24.83 12.61 7.30
C ARG A 193 -23.72 12.63 6.24
N ASN A 194 -23.21 13.78 5.80
CA ASN A 194 -22.51 13.84 4.51
C ASN A 194 -21.02 14.18 4.56
N TYR A 195 -20.43 14.41 5.74
CA TYR A 195 -18.98 14.58 5.87
C TYR A 195 -18.53 14.11 7.26
N GLN A 196 -17.98 12.91 7.34
CA GLN A 196 -17.24 12.44 8.50
C GLN A 196 -15.82 12.12 8.02
N SER A 197 -14.85 12.86 8.53
CA SER A 197 -13.44 12.57 8.28
C SER A 197 -13.08 11.25 8.96
N SER A 198 -11.99 10.59 8.53
CA SER A 198 -11.46 9.42 9.24
C SER A 198 -11.10 9.73 10.70
N HIS A 199 -10.95 11.00 11.09
CA HIS A 199 -10.73 11.41 12.47
C HIS A 199 -12.01 11.42 13.34
N ASP A 200 -13.20 11.41 12.73
CA ASP A 200 -14.49 11.57 13.45
C ASP A 200 -15.25 10.25 13.70
N SER A 201 -14.77 9.12 13.16
CA SER A 201 -15.40 7.81 13.34
C SER A 201 -14.65 6.96 14.35
N SER A 202 -15.39 6.25 15.22
CA SER A 202 -14.84 5.16 16.04
C SER A 202 -14.40 4.00 15.14
N MET A 203 -13.19 4.08 14.59
CA MET A 203 -12.55 2.98 13.87
C MET A 203 -12.02 1.96 14.88
N PHE A 204 -12.16 0.68 14.54
CA PHE A 204 -11.60 -0.40 15.34
C PHE A 204 -10.18 -0.71 14.88
N TYR A 205 -9.41 -1.35 15.75
CA TYR A 205 -8.18 -2.00 15.32
C TYR A 205 -8.57 -3.26 14.55
N ILE A 206 -8.27 -3.29 13.24
CA ILE A 206 -8.66 -4.39 12.36
C ILE A 206 -7.44 -5.18 11.90
N GLY A 207 -7.66 -6.47 11.65
CA GLY A 207 -6.65 -7.41 11.19
C GLY A 207 -7.24 -8.48 10.27
N MET A 208 -6.39 -9.26 9.62
CA MET A 208 -6.80 -10.47 8.93
C MET A 208 -5.77 -11.59 9.04
N ARG A 209 -6.25 -12.83 8.93
CA ARG A 209 -5.43 -14.05 8.85
C ARG A 209 -5.76 -14.80 7.57
N ILE A 210 -4.73 -15.30 6.88
CA ILE A 210 -4.84 -16.15 5.70
C ILE A 210 -4.29 -17.52 6.08
N LEU A 211 -5.14 -18.54 6.01
CA LEU A 211 -4.87 -19.88 6.55
C LEU A 211 -5.04 -20.96 5.48
N LYS A 212 -4.23 -22.02 5.56
CA LYS A 212 -4.40 -23.24 4.77
C LYS A 212 -5.32 -24.21 5.52
N THR A 213 -6.61 -24.13 5.20
CA THR A 213 -7.69 -24.89 5.86
C THR A 213 -8.26 -26.01 5.00
N GLN A 214 -7.59 -26.34 3.88
CA GLN A 214 -8.13 -27.26 2.87
C GLN A 214 -9.55 -26.89 2.40
N GLY A 215 -9.86 -25.60 2.31
CA GLY A 215 -11.16 -25.11 1.84
C GLY A 215 -12.30 -25.18 2.86
N CYS A 216 -11.99 -25.51 4.12
CA CYS A 216 -12.93 -25.55 5.24
C CYS A 216 -12.89 -24.26 6.07
N ARG A 217 -13.88 -24.09 6.96
CA ARG A 217 -13.80 -23.06 8.00
C ARG A 217 -12.64 -23.37 8.95
N ALA A 218 -11.92 -22.32 9.36
CA ALA A 218 -10.94 -22.38 10.42
C ALA A 218 -11.63 -22.80 11.73
N ALA A 219 -11.08 -23.84 12.35
CA ALA A 219 -11.50 -24.36 13.64
C ALA A 219 -11.18 -23.40 14.79
N TYR A 220 -11.79 -23.66 15.95
CA TYR A 220 -11.60 -22.90 17.20
C TYR A 220 -10.12 -22.66 17.54
N ASN A 221 -9.26 -23.69 17.46
CA ASN A 221 -7.84 -23.52 17.71
C ASN A 221 -7.11 -23.10 16.42
N ILE A 222 -6.67 -21.84 16.35
CA ILE A 222 -5.95 -21.31 15.18
C ILE A 222 -4.63 -22.05 14.91
N TYR A 223 -3.97 -22.57 15.94
CA TYR A 223 -2.68 -23.26 15.83
C TYR A 223 -2.80 -24.63 15.13
N MET A 224 -4.01 -25.11 14.88
CA MET A 224 -4.25 -26.29 14.06
C MET A 224 -4.12 -26.01 12.55
N HIS A 225 -4.02 -24.74 12.14
CA HIS A 225 -3.96 -24.33 10.74
C HIS A 225 -2.59 -23.73 10.41
N GLU A 226 -2.05 -24.08 9.26
CA GLU A 226 -0.85 -23.43 8.74
C GLU A 226 -1.20 -22.00 8.27
N SER A 227 -0.47 -21.01 8.78
CA SER A 227 -0.62 -19.60 8.38
C SER A 227 0.11 -19.35 7.07
N ALA A 228 -0.61 -18.87 6.07
CA ALA A 228 -0.04 -18.40 4.81
C ALA A 228 0.30 -16.90 4.83
N GLY A 229 -0.32 -16.14 5.74
CA GLY A 229 -0.09 -14.70 5.86
C GLY A 229 -1.12 -13.99 6.73
N GLY A 230 -1.01 -12.67 6.83
CA GLY A 230 -1.90 -11.84 7.61
C GLY A 230 -1.38 -10.43 7.77
N THR A 231 -2.04 -9.67 8.63
CA THR A 231 -1.65 -8.30 9.00
C THR A 231 -1.48 -8.15 10.50
N ASP A 232 -0.72 -7.15 10.93
CA ASP A 232 -0.87 -6.64 12.29
C ASP A 232 -2.23 -5.96 12.46
N TYR A 233 -2.63 -5.74 13.71
CA TYR A 233 -3.83 -4.97 14.04
C TYR A 233 -3.49 -3.50 14.11
N VAL A 234 -4.16 -2.69 13.29
CA VAL A 234 -3.95 -1.24 13.24
C VAL A 234 -5.29 -0.51 13.23
N ASN A 235 -5.33 0.64 13.90
CA ASN A 235 -6.47 1.55 13.86
C ASN A 235 -6.40 2.38 12.57
N SER A 236 -6.93 1.80 11.50
CA SER A 236 -6.97 2.40 10.16
C SER A 236 -8.27 2.02 9.47
N ARG A 237 -8.75 2.90 8.59
CA ARG A 237 -9.91 2.61 7.73
C ARG A 237 -9.67 1.41 6.82
N GLU A 238 -8.43 1.22 6.38
CA GLU A 238 -8.03 0.13 5.50
C GLU A 238 -6.68 -0.45 5.93
N ILE A 239 -6.57 -1.76 5.83
CA ILE A 239 -5.33 -2.52 5.95
C ILE A 239 -5.10 -3.34 4.70
N SER A 240 -3.83 -3.65 4.41
CA SER A 240 -3.49 -4.48 3.26
C SER A 240 -2.41 -5.49 3.56
N CYS A 241 -2.41 -6.60 2.83
CA CYS A 241 -1.42 -7.66 2.86
C CYS A 241 -1.06 -8.05 1.43
N GLU A 242 0.22 -8.29 1.19
CA GLU A 242 0.74 -8.77 -0.08
C GLU A 242 1.42 -10.11 0.13
N LEU A 243 1.08 -11.10 -0.68
CA LEU A 243 1.67 -12.44 -0.59
C LEU A 243 1.63 -13.17 -1.93
N VAL A 244 2.50 -14.16 -2.06
CA VAL A 244 2.47 -15.14 -3.14
C VAL A 244 1.79 -16.39 -2.61
N LEU A 245 0.67 -16.76 -3.21
CA LEU A 245 -0.06 -17.98 -2.90
C LEU A 245 0.49 -19.14 -3.72
N ASP A 246 0.98 -20.16 -3.04
CA ASP A 246 1.31 -21.43 -3.68
C ASP A 246 0.04 -22.13 -4.23
N PRO A 247 0.20 -23.04 -5.21
CA PRO A 247 -0.90 -23.89 -5.67
C PRO A 247 -1.56 -24.65 -4.51
N TYR A 248 -2.79 -24.28 -4.19
CA TYR A 248 -3.57 -24.91 -3.13
C TYR A 248 -5.00 -25.18 -3.62
N PRO A 249 -5.27 -26.35 -4.22
CA PRO A 249 -6.49 -26.60 -5.01
C PRO A 249 -7.81 -26.40 -4.26
N LYS A 250 -7.81 -26.65 -2.95
CA LYS A 250 -9.00 -26.46 -2.10
C LYS A 250 -9.18 -25.02 -1.62
N GLY A 251 -8.21 -24.14 -1.83
CA GLY A 251 -8.25 -22.73 -1.48
C GLY A 251 -7.83 -22.42 -0.04
N TYR A 252 -7.45 -21.17 0.16
CA TYR A 252 -7.09 -20.58 1.45
C TYR A 252 -8.32 -20.00 2.13
N THR A 253 -8.32 -19.87 3.45
CA THR A 253 -9.35 -19.17 4.21
C THR A 253 -8.82 -17.84 4.71
N ILE A 254 -9.53 -16.76 4.40
CA ILE A 254 -9.29 -15.41 4.92
C ILE A 254 -10.29 -15.17 6.06
N VAL A 255 -9.78 -14.80 7.23
CA VAL A 255 -10.59 -14.42 8.39
C VAL A 255 -10.32 -12.96 8.74
N PRO A 256 -11.19 -12.03 8.32
CA PRO A 256 -11.15 -10.64 8.77
C PRO A 256 -11.68 -10.52 10.20
N THR A 257 -10.96 -9.79 11.05
CA THR A 257 -11.25 -9.66 12.47
C THR A 257 -11.07 -8.23 12.94
N THR A 258 -11.85 -7.84 13.95
CA THR A 258 -11.47 -6.74 14.85
C THR A 258 -10.58 -7.27 15.97
N ILE A 259 -9.96 -6.38 16.75
CA ILE A 259 -9.13 -6.81 17.87
C ILE A 259 -10.00 -7.39 19.00
N HIS A 260 -11.11 -6.73 19.37
CA HIS A 260 -11.95 -7.14 20.49
C HIS A 260 -13.28 -7.74 20.02
N PRO A 261 -13.82 -8.76 20.73
CA PRO A 261 -15.16 -9.26 20.47
C PRO A 261 -16.24 -8.19 20.69
N GLY A 262 -17.36 -8.31 19.97
CA GLY A 262 -18.49 -7.38 20.07
C GLY A 262 -18.33 -6.04 19.35
N GLU A 263 -17.17 -5.79 18.72
CA GLU A 263 -16.96 -4.62 17.86
C GLU A 263 -17.72 -4.80 16.54
N GLU A 264 -18.77 -4.00 16.32
CA GLU A 264 -19.67 -4.14 15.18
C GLU A 264 -19.45 -3.07 14.10
N ALA A 265 -19.07 -3.49 12.90
CA ALA A 265 -18.95 -2.64 11.73
C ALA A 265 -19.15 -3.44 10.43
N PRO A 266 -19.70 -2.81 9.37
CA PRO A 266 -19.59 -3.36 8.02
C PRO A 266 -18.15 -3.29 7.52
N PHE A 267 -17.78 -4.18 6.60
CA PHE A 267 -16.47 -4.15 5.95
C PHE A 267 -16.56 -4.59 4.48
N VAL A 268 -15.53 -4.26 3.72
CA VAL A 268 -15.28 -4.77 2.38
C VAL A 268 -13.94 -5.49 2.37
N LEU A 269 -13.95 -6.76 1.99
CA LEU A 269 -12.73 -7.54 1.73
C LEU A 269 -12.52 -7.58 0.22
N SER A 270 -11.38 -7.10 -0.25
CA SER A 270 -11.03 -7.10 -1.68
C SER A 270 -9.73 -7.86 -1.91
N VAL A 271 -9.69 -8.68 -2.96
CA VAL A 271 -8.49 -9.36 -3.42
C VAL A 271 -8.21 -8.89 -4.84
N PHE A 272 -6.98 -8.46 -5.08
CA PHE A 272 -6.48 -8.00 -6.37
C PHE A 272 -5.46 -8.99 -6.90
N SER A 273 -5.67 -9.49 -8.12
CA SER A 273 -4.73 -10.38 -8.79
C SER A 273 -4.86 -10.31 -10.30
N LYS A 274 -3.74 -10.56 -11.00
CA LYS A 274 -3.73 -10.80 -12.46
C LYS A 274 -4.30 -12.18 -12.80
N ALA A 275 -4.27 -13.12 -11.85
CA ALA A 275 -4.80 -14.47 -12.03
C ALA A 275 -6.32 -14.51 -11.83
N SER A 276 -6.95 -15.50 -12.45
CA SER A 276 -8.38 -15.76 -12.24
C SER A 276 -8.61 -16.40 -10.87
N ILE A 277 -9.32 -15.71 -9.97
CA ILE A 277 -9.60 -16.22 -8.62
C ILE A 277 -11.10 -16.30 -8.34
N ARG A 278 -11.46 -17.05 -7.30
CA ARG A 278 -12.78 -17.07 -6.70
C ARG A 278 -12.66 -16.70 -5.22
N LEU A 279 -13.50 -15.75 -4.80
CA LEU A 279 -13.64 -15.30 -3.42
C LEU A 279 -15.09 -15.48 -2.99
N GLU A 280 -15.35 -16.32 -1.99
CA GLU A 280 -16.70 -16.67 -1.56
C GLU A 280 -16.76 -16.92 -0.05
N ALA A 281 -17.92 -16.71 0.58
CA ALA A 281 -18.11 -17.02 2.00
C ALA A 281 -18.06 -18.54 2.26
N VAL A 282 -17.59 -18.93 3.45
CA VAL A 282 -17.50 -20.33 3.91
C VAL A 282 -18.41 -20.58 5.09
#